data_AF-A0A7W1YHK0-F1
#
_entry.id   AF-A0A7W1YHK0-F1
#
_cell.length_a   1.000
_cell.length_b   1.000
_cell.length_c   1.000
_cell.angle_alpha   90.00
_cell.angle_beta   90.00
_cell.angle_gamma   90.00
#
_symmetry.space_group_name_H-M   'P 1'
#
loop_
_entity.id
_entity.type
_entity.pdbx_description
1 polymer ?
#
loop_
_entity_poly.entity_id
_entity_poly.type
_entity_poly.pdbx_seq_one_letter_code
_entity_poly.pdbx_strand_id
1 'polypeptide(L)'
;MKKRILLLLSFAIVVLGGLLIQGANAKAATLDLKPGTTTEIKAHNTHVLQNAINTSKIPITIPKGNFEVVGSIILKSNVTLIGATGNPADSTITLNGGPMTTETGKGVTTVNNLQLRNFTLQYNANKPKYDFQKHNIYVYQSHLLEIGAVPKAETAANYHAVYKKPTKNNIQVQNMILNANQVGSAALSIAKATNVNIANNQILNSGLQSGITASYTDGLRIDGNIVKNSGRSGISLYQGNGSAKAPVYIRNNKVIDWMERFGGYHYNAAKAAKIAPDMMLDGGIDSYGPANNYVYITGNSVSLQKENNKRITDNQKIEQKWGVKNTRYVGYTGIRGSGIAHAVYQNNTVTINSPDAISFMTFNLRLRNTYTAPKYILVEKNKFTAQNISFPIRIFGGASDGSLASGITIRQNTFTINGDIPTYYKTLIDVREKTETIGGKLTYFGTSLVTVTGNKITSKNVKQIVAGTPIRKLPVVDTLYIGQNTLNTKPFQKIGGYLDTVIQLPTYKKGIISGGIMWSFTDTSSKMIQLKDTTGKALTKPIALKKGPLVNFTLKPFYSPKPKVLWITSKVGTKSVTKKVPLYLF
;
A
#
# COMPACT_ATOMS: atom_id res chain seq x y z
N MET A 1 -14.32 -28.26 -27.14
CA MET A 1 -13.76 -26.98 -27.64
C MET A 1 -13.21 -26.03 -26.57
N LYS A 2 -13.77 -25.91 -25.35
CA LYS A 2 -13.34 -24.91 -24.34
C LYS A 2 -11.93 -25.10 -23.72
N LYS A 3 -11.36 -26.31 -23.71
CA LYS A 3 -10.01 -26.57 -23.15
C LYS A 3 -8.87 -26.24 -24.12
N ARG A 4 -9.08 -26.37 -25.44
CA ARG A 4 -8.05 -26.04 -26.45
C ARG A 4 -7.88 -24.53 -26.65
N ILE A 5 -8.97 -23.75 -26.52
CA ILE A 5 -8.94 -22.28 -26.60
C ILE A 5 -8.20 -21.68 -25.40
N LEU A 6 -8.33 -22.25 -24.20
CA LEU A 6 -7.61 -21.78 -23.01
C LEU A 6 -6.10 -22.07 -23.07
N LEU A 7 -5.72 -23.19 -23.71
CA LEU A 7 -4.32 -23.54 -23.96
C LEU A 7 -3.70 -22.63 -25.04
N LEU A 8 -4.45 -22.30 -26.10
CA LEU A 8 -4.04 -21.36 -27.14
C LEU A 8 -3.92 -19.92 -26.63
N LEU A 9 -4.78 -19.48 -25.71
CA LEU A 9 -4.68 -18.16 -25.08
C LEU A 9 -3.53 -18.05 -24.08
N SER A 10 -3.23 -19.12 -23.34
CA SER A 10 -2.06 -19.15 -22.46
C SER A 10 -0.75 -19.24 -23.24
N PHE A 11 -0.73 -19.98 -24.36
CA PHE A 11 0.41 -20.00 -25.28
C PHE A 11 0.59 -18.66 -26.00
N ALA A 12 -0.49 -18.00 -26.43
CA ALA A 12 -0.44 -16.68 -27.03
C ALA A 12 0.03 -15.59 -26.05
N ILE A 13 -0.26 -15.69 -24.76
CA ILE A 13 0.25 -14.74 -23.73
C ILE A 13 1.75 -14.97 -23.45
N VAL A 14 2.22 -16.21 -23.46
CA VAL A 14 3.66 -16.54 -23.35
C VAL A 14 4.42 -16.13 -24.62
N VAL A 15 3.81 -16.28 -25.79
CA VAL A 15 4.39 -15.92 -27.09
C VAL A 15 4.34 -14.40 -27.33
N LEU A 16 3.30 -13.67 -26.92
CA LEU A 16 3.31 -12.19 -26.93
C LEU A 16 4.23 -11.61 -25.84
N GLY A 17 4.42 -12.30 -24.71
CA GLY A 17 5.44 -11.97 -23.72
C GLY A 17 6.87 -12.21 -24.24
N GLY A 18 7.05 -13.19 -25.14
CA GLY A 18 8.32 -13.50 -25.81
C GLY A 18 8.59 -12.68 -27.08
N LEU A 19 7.56 -12.23 -27.81
CA LEU A 19 7.70 -11.49 -29.07
C LEU A 19 8.08 -10.01 -28.88
N LEU A 20 7.95 -9.47 -27.67
CA LEU A 20 8.56 -8.18 -27.30
C LEU A 20 10.05 -8.30 -26.92
N ILE A 21 10.64 -9.49 -26.99
CA ILE A 21 12.05 -9.76 -26.64
C ILE A 21 12.98 -9.76 -27.88
N GLN A 22 12.44 -9.69 -29.10
CA GLN A 22 13.26 -9.61 -30.31
C GLN A 22 13.65 -8.15 -30.63
N GLY A 23 14.38 -7.54 -29.70
CA GLY A 23 15.31 -6.47 -30.07
C GLY A 23 16.51 -7.11 -30.77
N ALA A 24 16.76 -6.66 -32.01
CA ALA A 24 17.82 -7.06 -32.91
C ALA A 24 19.09 -7.63 -32.23
N ASN A 25 19.60 -8.75 -32.77
CA ASN A 25 20.91 -9.34 -32.49
C ASN A 25 22.06 -8.41 -32.94
N ALA A 26 22.15 -7.20 -32.39
CA ALA A 26 23.40 -6.47 -32.37
C ALA A 26 24.34 -7.23 -31.44
N LYS A 27 25.55 -7.59 -31.93
CA LYS A 27 26.61 -8.16 -31.08
C LYS A 27 26.77 -7.26 -29.86
N ALA A 28 26.43 -7.75 -28.67
CA ALA A 28 26.58 -7.00 -27.44
C ALA A 28 28.08 -6.87 -27.10
N ALA A 29 28.49 -5.72 -26.58
CA ALA A 29 29.86 -5.53 -26.12
C ALA A 29 30.02 -6.24 -24.77
N THR A 30 30.82 -7.31 -24.72
CA THR A 30 31.14 -7.99 -23.46
C THR A 30 32.25 -7.23 -22.75
N LEU A 31 32.05 -6.90 -21.49
CA LEU A 31 33.01 -6.16 -20.69
C LEU A 31 34.22 -7.03 -20.32
N ASP A 32 35.42 -6.45 -20.38
CA ASP A 32 36.65 -7.05 -19.85
C ASP A 32 36.80 -6.72 -18.34
N LEU A 33 35.93 -7.33 -17.54
CA LEU A 33 35.99 -7.22 -16.08
C LEU A 33 36.88 -8.32 -15.50
N LYS A 34 37.66 -7.95 -14.48
CA LYS A 34 38.60 -8.86 -13.79
C LYS A 34 38.03 -9.30 -12.45
N PRO A 35 38.01 -10.61 -12.14
CA PRO A 35 37.63 -11.09 -10.80
C PRO A 35 38.69 -10.67 -9.78
N GLY A 36 38.28 -10.45 -8.53
CA GLY A 36 39.17 -10.12 -7.42
C GLY A 36 38.73 -8.91 -6.60
N THR A 37 39.43 -8.70 -5.48
CA THR A 37 39.02 -7.73 -4.44
C THR A 37 40.09 -6.70 -4.11
N THR A 38 41.17 -6.58 -4.90
CA THR A 38 42.20 -5.55 -4.70
C THR A 38 41.68 -4.19 -5.15
N THR A 39 42.31 -3.11 -4.67
CA THR A 39 41.90 -1.74 -5.01
C THR A 39 42.04 -1.46 -6.50
N GLU A 40 43.10 -1.95 -7.13
CA GLU A 40 43.43 -1.78 -8.55
C GLU A 40 42.41 -2.48 -9.43
N ILE A 41 42.03 -3.72 -9.08
CA ILE A 41 41.01 -4.48 -9.81
C ILE A 41 39.65 -3.77 -9.74
N LYS A 42 39.28 -3.25 -8.57
CA LYS A 42 38.03 -2.50 -8.42
C LYS A 42 38.03 -1.23 -9.25
N ALA A 43 39.13 -0.48 -9.25
CA ALA A 43 39.27 0.74 -10.05
C ALA A 43 39.18 0.44 -11.54
N HIS A 44 39.87 -0.61 -12.02
CA HIS A 44 39.78 -1.11 -13.40
C HIS A 44 38.33 -1.45 -13.78
N ASN A 45 37.67 -2.30 -13.00
CA ASN A 45 36.29 -2.71 -13.27
C ASN A 45 35.32 -1.52 -13.29
N THR A 46 35.52 -0.55 -12.39
CA THR A 46 34.72 0.68 -12.34
C THR A 46 34.90 1.49 -13.62
N HIS A 47 36.15 1.68 -14.05
CA HIS A 47 36.48 2.42 -15.26
C HIS A 47 35.89 1.74 -16.50
N VAL A 48 36.09 0.42 -16.67
CA VAL A 48 35.57 -0.36 -17.80
C VAL A 48 34.05 -0.28 -17.87
N LEU A 49 33.35 -0.51 -16.76
CA LEU A 49 31.88 -0.46 -16.70
C LEU A 49 31.36 0.95 -16.99
N GLN A 50 31.91 1.97 -16.35
CA GLN A 50 31.46 3.35 -16.53
C GLN A 50 31.73 3.86 -17.95
N ASN A 51 32.88 3.52 -18.53
CA ASN A 51 33.21 3.90 -19.90
C ASN A 51 32.24 3.26 -20.91
N ALA A 52 31.92 1.97 -20.73
CA ALA A 52 30.94 1.30 -21.57
C ALA A 52 29.55 1.94 -21.47
N ILE A 53 29.09 2.29 -20.26
CA ILE A 53 27.83 3.00 -20.05
C ILE A 53 27.82 4.37 -20.76
N ASN A 54 28.96 5.07 -20.77
CA ASN A 54 29.06 6.40 -21.36
C ASN A 54 29.12 6.39 -22.90
N THR A 55 29.64 5.32 -23.50
CA THR A 55 30.03 5.32 -24.93
C THR A 55 29.28 4.29 -25.78
N SER A 56 28.78 3.20 -25.19
CA SER A 56 28.17 2.12 -25.96
C SER A 56 26.84 2.55 -26.57
N LYS A 57 26.67 2.21 -27.86
CA LYS A 57 25.40 2.35 -28.60
C LYS A 57 24.64 1.03 -28.71
N ILE A 58 25.22 -0.05 -28.20
CA ILE A 58 24.71 -1.43 -28.23
C ILE A 58 24.56 -1.96 -26.80
N PRO A 59 23.83 -3.07 -26.59
CA PRO A 59 23.75 -3.69 -25.27
C PRO A 59 25.13 -4.02 -24.69
N ILE A 60 25.28 -3.82 -23.39
CA ILE A 60 26.51 -4.07 -22.61
C ILE A 60 26.32 -5.38 -21.84
N THR A 61 27.19 -6.36 -22.09
CA THR A 61 27.15 -7.67 -21.41
C THR A 61 28.15 -7.71 -20.27
N ILE A 62 27.65 -7.95 -19.06
CA ILE A 62 28.46 -8.29 -17.89
C ILE A 62 28.86 -9.77 -18.04
N PRO A 63 30.16 -10.11 -18.07
CA PRO A 63 30.60 -11.49 -18.21
C PRO A 63 30.17 -12.37 -17.03
N LYS A 64 30.37 -13.69 -17.15
CA LYS A 64 30.16 -14.61 -16.02
C LYS A 64 31.21 -14.34 -14.95
N GLY A 65 30.80 -14.29 -13.69
CA GLY A 65 31.68 -14.10 -12.54
C GLY A 65 31.20 -13.02 -11.57
N ASN A 66 32.05 -12.77 -10.57
CA ASN A 66 31.81 -11.78 -9.52
C ASN A 66 32.82 -10.64 -9.65
N PHE A 67 32.33 -9.42 -9.85
CA PHE A 67 33.15 -8.25 -10.12
C PHE A 67 32.88 -7.16 -9.09
N GLU A 68 33.92 -6.75 -8.39
CA GLU A 68 33.84 -5.63 -7.46
C GLU A 68 34.13 -4.31 -8.17
N VAL A 69 33.34 -3.29 -7.86
CA VAL A 69 33.54 -1.89 -8.31
C VAL A 69 33.56 -0.95 -7.11
N VAL A 70 34.15 0.23 -7.27
CA VAL A 70 34.26 1.30 -6.25
C VAL A 70 33.52 2.55 -6.70
N GLY A 71 33.13 3.39 -5.75
CA GLY A 71 32.35 4.60 -6.04
C GLY A 71 30.96 4.28 -6.61
N SER A 72 30.32 5.30 -7.16
CA SER A 72 28.99 5.20 -7.78
C SER A 72 29.10 4.85 -9.26
N ILE A 73 28.20 4.00 -9.75
CA ILE A 73 28.05 3.73 -11.18
C ILE A 73 26.89 4.55 -11.72
N ILE A 74 27.18 5.47 -12.65
CA ILE A 74 26.21 6.43 -13.18
C ILE A 74 25.58 5.90 -14.46
N LEU A 75 24.30 5.57 -14.41
CA LEU A 75 23.48 5.09 -15.53
C LEU A 75 23.05 6.25 -16.44
N LYS A 76 22.94 5.98 -17.75
CA LYS A 76 22.61 6.96 -18.81
C LYS A 76 21.41 6.51 -19.64
N SER A 77 20.92 7.42 -20.49
CA SER A 77 19.85 7.12 -21.45
C SER A 77 20.28 6.11 -22.50
N ASN A 78 19.32 5.35 -23.04
CA ASN A 78 19.52 4.39 -24.13
C ASN A 78 20.53 3.29 -23.81
N VAL A 79 20.68 2.97 -22.53
CA VAL A 79 21.60 1.95 -22.04
C VAL A 79 20.86 0.67 -21.73
N THR A 80 21.39 -0.46 -22.21
CA THR A 80 20.95 -1.80 -21.83
C THR A 80 22.13 -2.53 -21.18
N LEU A 81 22.03 -2.84 -19.88
CA LEU A 81 22.96 -3.73 -19.18
C LEU A 81 22.31 -5.10 -19.02
N ILE A 82 23.03 -6.13 -19.45
CA ILE A 82 22.58 -7.53 -19.38
C ILE A 82 23.67 -8.44 -18.81
N GLY A 83 23.32 -9.42 -17.98
CA GLY A 83 24.25 -10.48 -17.58
C GLY A 83 24.50 -11.52 -18.68
N ALA A 84 25.55 -12.31 -18.53
CA ALA A 84 26.00 -13.24 -19.57
C ALA A 84 24.99 -14.33 -19.94
N THR A 85 24.05 -14.66 -19.05
CA THR A 85 23.02 -15.67 -19.27
C THR A 85 21.66 -15.18 -18.79
N GLY A 86 20.62 -16.01 -18.93
CA GLY A 86 19.31 -15.73 -18.31
C GLY A 86 19.27 -15.95 -16.80
N ASN A 87 20.30 -16.56 -16.19
CA ASN A 87 20.38 -16.75 -14.75
C ASN A 87 21.09 -15.55 -14.10
N PRO A 88 20.40 -14.71 -13.29
CA PRO A 88 21.02 -13.53 -12.71
C PRO A 88 22.18 -13.80 -11.76
N ALA A 89 22.32 -15.01 -11.22
CA ALA A 89 23.43 -15.36 -10.35
C ALA A 89 24.77 -15.56 -11.10
N ASP A 90 24.74 -15.77 -12.41
CA ASP A 90 25.95 -16.04 -13.20
C ASP A 90 26.84 -14.80 -13.37
N SER A 91 26.27 -13.60 -13.26
CA SER A 91 26.94 -12.32 -13.42
C SER A 91 26.63 -11.41 -12.22
N THR A 92 27.64 -11.06 -11.44
CA THR A 92 27.46 -10.24 -10.22
C THR A 92 28.33 -8.99 -10.25
N ILE A 93 27.70 -7.85 -9.97
CA ILE A 93 28.37 -6.58 -9.67
C ILE A 93 28.23 -6.30 -8.16
N THR A 94 29.36 -6.17 -7.47
CA THR A 94 29.42 -5.84 -6.05
C THR A 94 29.94 -4.41 -5.85
N LEU A 95 29.11 -3.54 -5.27
CA LEU A 95 29.40 -2.13 -5.04
C LEU A 95 30.17 -1.93 -3.71
N ASN A 96 31.31 -1.24 -3.77
CA ASN A 96 32.20 -0.96 -2.64
C ASN A 96 32.28 0.53 -2.23
N GLY A 97 31.21 1.32 -2.36
CA GLY A 97 31.25 2.70 -1.83
C GLY A 97 30.24 3.67 -2.43
N GLY A 98 29.56 3.31 -3.51
CA GLY A 98 28.51 4.11 -4.13
C GLY A 98 27.31 3.26 -4.53
N PRO A 99 26.14 3.89 -4.77
CA PRO A 99 25.02 3.26 -5.46
C PRO A 99 25.30 3.03 -6.94
N MET A 100 24.51 2.17 -7.59
CA MET A 100 24.25 2.30 -9.01
C MET A 100 23.10 3.29 -9.17
N THR A 101 23.32 4.44 -9.82
CA THR A 101 22.38 5.55 -9.80
C THR A 101 22.28 6.26 -11.14
N THR A 102 21.14 6.90 -11.42
CA THR A 102 21.03 7.85 -12.54
C THR A 102 21.45 9.26 -12.16
N GLU A 103 21.71 9.53 -10.89
CA GLU A 103 21.97 10.87 -10.38
C GLU A 103 23.47 11.20 -10.36
N THR A 104 23.84 12.35 -10.90
CA THR A 104 25.24 12.81 -10.99
C THR A 104 25.67 13.65 -9.78
N GLY A 105 24.74 14.00 -8.89
CA GLY A 105 24.94 15.00 -7.84
C GLY A 105 24.97 16.45 -8.35
N LYS A 106 24.83 16.68 -9.66
CA LYS A 106 24.82 18.01 -10.29
C LYS A 106 23.54 18.24 -11.10
N GLY A 107 22.68 19.13 -10.60
CA GLY A 107 21.46 19.53 -11.29
C GLY A 107 20.46 18.39 -11.54
N VAL A 108 19.48 18.65 -12.41
CA VAL A 108 18.47 17.66 -12.81
C VAL A 108 19.02 16.80 -13.94
N THR A 109 19.15 15.49 -13.72
CA THR A 109 19.58 14.55 -14.76
C THR A 109 18.37 13.88 -15.43
N THR A 110 18.30 13.91 -16.76
CA THR A 110 17.26 13.19 -17.52
C THR A 110 17.78 11.86 -18.03
N VAL A 111 17.04 10.76 -17.80
CA VAL A 111 17.39 9.42 -18.29
C VAL A 111 16.18 8.75 -18.93
N ASN A 112 16.32 8.33 -20.19
CA ASN A 112 15.27 7.66 -20.95
C ASN A 112 15.74 6.31 -21.48
N ASN A 113 14.84 5.33 -21.60
CA ASN A 113 15.11 4.03 -22.24
C ASN A 113 16.28 3.28 -21.58
N LEU A 114 16.21 3.11 -20.25
CA LEU A 114 17.19 2.36 -19.48
C LEU A 114 16.67 0.94 -19.22
N GLN A 115 17.49 -0.07 -19.51
CA GLN A 115 17.16 -1.47 -19.28
C GLN A 115 18.27 -2.17 -18.48
N LEU A 116 17.90 -2.81 -17.37
CA LEU A 116 18.79 -3.60 -16.53
C LEU A 116 18.19 -5.01 -16.38
N ARG A 117 18.92 -6.06 -16.80
CA ARG A 117 18.38 -7.42 -16.73
C ARG A 117 19.39 -8.55 -16.56
N ASN A 118 18.95 -9.64 -15.94
CA ASN A 118 19.69 -10.91 -15.85
C ASN A 118 21.05 -10.85 -15.14
N PHE A 119 21.22 -9.99 -14.13
CA PHE A 119 22.44 -9.99 -13.31
C PHE A 119 22.13 -9.69 -11.84
N THR A 120 23.08 -9.99 -10.98
CA THR A 120 23.04 -9.67 -9.56
C THR A 120 23.72 -8.33 -9.31
N LEU A 121 23.03 -7.42 -8.65
CA LEU A 121 23.60 -6.20 -8.10
C LEU A 121 23.56 -6.30 -6.57
N GLN A 122 24.69 -6.05 -5.92
CA GLN A 122 24.74 -6.11 -4.46
C GLN A 122 25.69 -5.10 -3.85
N TYR A 123 25.46 -4.74 -2.59
CA TYR A 123 26.50 -4.08 -1.79
C TYR A 123 27.48 -5.11 -1.26
N ASN A 124 28.74 -4.72 -1.05
CA ASN A 124 29.66 -5.55 -0.28
C ASN A 124 29.10 -5.77 1.15
N ALA A 125 28.98 -7.04 1.56
CA ALA A 125 28.39 -7.44 2.84
C ALA A 125 29.18 -6.97 4.08
N ASN A 126 30.45 -6.61 3.91
CA ASN A 126 31.34 -6.09 4.95
C ASN A 126 31.20 -4.58 5.15
N LYS A 127 30.38 -3.88 4.36
CA LYS A 127 30.12 -2.45 4.58
C LYS A 127 29.39 -2.23 5.91
N PRO A 128 29.64 -1.09 6.59
CA PRO A 128 28.95 -0.75 7.82
C PRO A 128 27.42 -0.78 7.66
N LYS A 129 26.76 -1.44 8.61
CA LYS A 129 25.31 -1.56 8.71
C LYS A 129 24.82 -0.74 9.90
N TYR A 130 23.51 -0.51 9.96
CA TYR A 130 22.93 0.05 11.17
C TYR A 130 23.16 -0.89 12.36
N ASP A 131 23.72 -0.34 13.44
CA ASP A 131 23.87 -0.99 14.74
C ASP A 131 22.91 -0.35 15.74
N PHE A 132 21.93 -1.13 16.19
CA PHE A 132 20.94 -0.69 17.17
C PHE A 132 21.55 -0.34 18.53
N GLN A 133 22.58 -1.07 18.96
CA GLN A 133 23.19 -0.86 20.27
C GLN A 133 23.96 0.45 20.29
N LYS A 134 24.74 0.73 19.24
CA LYS A 134 25.56 1.95 19.15
C LYS A 134 24.80 3.20 18.69
N HIS A 135 23.60 3.04 18.12
CA HIS A 135 22.86 4.14 17.46
C HIS A 135 23.78 4.95 16.51
N ASN A 136 24.52 4.25 15.66
CA ASN A 136 25.43 4.92 14.74
C ASN A 136 24.62 5.77 13.74
N ILE A 137 24.84 7.09 13.71
CA ILE A 137 24.21 8.02 12.77
C ILE A 137 24.93 8.05 11.41
N TYR A 138 26.17 7.55 11.35
CA TYR A 138 26.99 7.46 10.14
C TYR A 138 26.72 6.16 9.36
N VAL A 139 25.44 5.78 9.24
CA VAL A 139 25.05 4.65 8.38
C VAL A 139 25.06 5.13 6.94
N TYR A 140 25.54 4.28 6.05
CA TYR A 140 25.45 4.50 4.62
C TYR A 140 23.98 4.69 4.21
N GLN A 141 23.61 5.85 3.64
CA GLN A 141 22.20 6.21 3.40
C GLN A 141 21.75 6.07 1.94
N SER A 142 22.65 5.75 1.02
CA SER A 142 22.30 5.58 -0.39
C SER A 142 21.45 4.33 -0.62
N HIS A 143 20.68 4.32 -1.71
CA HIS A 143 19.95 3.15 -2.19
C HIS A 143 20.85 2.28 -3.06
N LEU A 144 20.68 0.95 -3.08
CA LEU A 144 21.50 0.07 -3.91
C LEU A 144 21.39 0.42 -5.40
N LEU A 145 20.16 0.47 -5.91
CA LEU A 145 19.82 0.97 -7.22
C LEU A 145 18.89 2.19 -7.08
N GLU A 146 19.31 3.33 -7.61
CA GLU A 146 18.59 4.61 -7.53
C GLU A 146 18.30 5.16 -8.94
N ILE A 147 17.04 5.15 -9.33
CA ILE A 147 16.60 5.69 -10.62
C ILE A 147 15.75 6.92 -10.33
N GLY A 148 16.38 8.09 -10.44
CA GLY A 148 15.79 9.35 -10.02
C GLY A 148 15.92 9.59 -8.52
N ALA A 149 15.93 10.86 -8.15
CA ALA A 149 15.81 11.30 -6.77
C ALA A 149 14.77 12.42 -6.64
N VAL A 150 14.18 12.52 -5.44
CA VAL A 150 13.48 13.75 -5.02
C VAL A 150 14.53 14.62 -4.32
N PRO A 151 14.84 15.82 -4.84
CA PRO A 151 15.81 16.71 -4.20
C PRO A 151 15.48 16.97 -2.74
N LYS A 152 16.51 17.20 -1.92
CA LYS A 152 16.35 17.46 -0.48
C LYS A 152 15.44 18.67 -0.21
N ALA A 153 15.56 19.73 -1.00
CA ALA A 153 14.72 20.92 -0.89
C ALA A 153 13.22 20.61 -1.09
N GLU A 154 12.89 19.80 -2.11
CA GLU A 154 11.50 19.37 -2.35
C GLU A 154 11.01 18.39 -1.27
N THR A 155 11.89 17.54 -0.74
CA THR A 155 11.55 16.63 0.35
C THR A 155 11.23 17.39 1.64
N ALA A 156 11.98 18.45 1.94
CA ALA A 156 11.79 19.30 3.11
C ALA A 156 10.52 20.17 3.01
N ALA A 157 10.12 20.56 1.79
CA ALA A 157 8.93 21.37 1.54
C ALA A 157 7.59 20.59 1.63
N ASN A 158 7.62 19.29 1.95
CA ASN A 158 6.48 18.37 1.85
C ASN A 158 5.96 18.26 0.39
N TYR A 159 4.76 17.68 0.20
CA TYR A 159 4.24 17.40 -1.13
C TYR A 159 3.74 18.67 -1.84
N HIS A 160 4.13 18.82 -3.10
CA HIS A 160 3.56 19.78 -4.04
C HIS A 160 3.38 19.11 -5.41
N ALA A 161 2.24 19.31 -6.05
CA ALA A 161 1.95 18.74 -7.37
C ALA A 161 2.97 19.20 -8.44
N VAL A 162 3.44 20.44 -8.35
CA VAL A 162 4.42 21.03 -9.30
C VAL A 162 5.78 20.32 -9.27
N TYR A 163 6.12 19.62 -8.18
CA TYR A 163 7.37 18.85 -8.07
C TYR A 163 7.33 17.51 -8.80
N LYS A 164 6.15 17.05 -9.23
CA LYS A 164 5.95 15.83 -10.01
C LYS A 164 6.38 15.97 -11.48
N LYS A 165 7.42 16.75 -11.79
CA LYS A 165 7.98 16.83 -13.14
C LYS A 165 8.85 15.59 -13.41
N PRO A 166 8.47 14.70 -14.34
CA PRO A 166 9.24 13.50 -14.60
C PRO A 166 10.59 13.86 -15.24
N THR A 167 11.62 13.13 -14.83
CA THR A 167 12.99 13.23 -15.33
C THR A 167 13.48 11.90 -15.87
N LYS A 168 12.75 10.81 -15.56
CA LYS A 168 13.08 9.45 -15.98
C LYS A 168 11.91 8.89 -16.79
N ASN A 169 12.17 8.23 -17.92
CA ASN A 169 11.09 7.63 -18.70
C ASN A 169 11.50 6.30 -19.32
N ASN A 170 10.57 5.37 -19.40
CA ASN A 170 10.76 4.05 -20.01
C ASN A 170 11.94 3.30 -19.38
N ILE A 171 11.75 2.90 -18.13
CA ILE A 171 12.78 2.21 -17.34
C ILE A 171 12.37 0.77 -17.08
N GLN A 172 13.28 -0.17 -17.29
CA GLN A 172 13.04 -1.61 -17.11
C GLN A 172 14.11 -2.21 -16.18
N VAL A 173 13.65 -2.86 -15.11
CA VAL A 173 14.48 -3.63 -14.17
C VAL A 173 13.89 -5.03 -14.07
N GLN A 174 14.55 -6.02 -14.68
CA GLN A 174 13.93 -7.31 -14.94
C GLN A 174 14.85 -8.50 -14.64
N ASN A 175 14.31 -9.53 -14.00
CA ASN A 175 15.04 -10.77 -13.75
C ASN A 175 16.43 -10.53 -13.12
N MET A 176 16.49 -9.65 -12.13
CA MET A 176 17.70 -9.34 -11.37
C MET A 176 17.63 -9.89 -9.95
N ILE A 177 18.80 -10.08 -9.34
CA ILE A 177 18.91 -10.19 -7.88
C ILE A 177 19.47 -8.87 -7.37
N LEU A 178 18.67 -8.12 -6.61
CA LEU A 178 19.06 -6.88 -5.95
C LEU A 178 19.23 -7.16 -4.47
N ASN A 179 20.47 -7.34 -4.02
CA ASN A 179 20.77 -7.68 -2.63
C ASN A 179 21.55 -6.55 -1.94
N ALA A 180 20.86 -5.74 -1.14
CA ALA A 180 21.52 -4.63 -0.46
C ALA A 180 22.33 -5.09 0.78
N ASN A 181 22.31 -6.38 1.14
CA ASN A 181 23.07 -6.95 2.26
C ASN A 181 22.88 -6.20 3.60
N GLN A 182 21.70 -5.59 3.79
CA GLN A 182 21.30 -4.75 4.92
C GLN A 182 22.11 -3.44 5.04
N VAL A 183 22.79 -3.06 3.97
CA VAL A 183 23.54 -1.80 3.83
C VAL A 183 22.65 -0.79 3.11
N GLY A 184 22.83 0.51 3.41
CA GLY A 184 22.13 1.56 2.69
C GLY A 184 20.73 1.86 3.24
N SER A 185 19.90 2.38 2.36
CA SER A 185 18.51 2.72 2.62
C SER A 185 17.57 1.70 1.98
N ALA A 186 17.27 1.83 0.68
CA ALA A 186 16.40 0.91 -0.05
C ALA A 186 17.20 0.05 -1.04
N ALA A 187 16.66 -1.10 -1.45
CA ALA A 187 17.30 -1.92 -2.48
C ALA A 187 17.03 -1.34 -3.89
N LEU A 188 15.82 -0.82 -4.12
CA LEU A 188 15.45 -0.15 -5.36
C LEU A 188 14.63 1.11 -5.05
N SER A 189 15.12 2.26 -5.51
CA SER A 189 14.41 3.54 -5.42
C SER A 189 14.10 4.08 -6.80
N ILE A 190 12.84 4.44 -7.04
CA ILE A 190 12.38 5.13 -8.25
C ILE A 190 11.80 6.49 -7.86
N ALA A 191 12.24 7.56 -8.52
CA ALA A 191 11.63 8.87 -8.33
C ALA A 191 11.50 9.67 -9.62
N LYS A 192 10.43 10.48 -9.71
CA LYS A 192 10.18 11.39 -10.84
C LYS A 192 10.26 10.66 -12.18
N ALA A 193 9.54 9.55 -12.29
CA ALA A 193 9.63 8.65 -13.44
C ALA A 193 8.26 8.39 -14.10
N THR A 194 8.29 8.08 -15.39
CA THR A 194 7.12 7.61 -16.15
C THR A 194 7.42 6.29 -16.85
N ASN A 195 6.42 5.41 -16.96
CA ASN A 195 6.52 4.14 -17.68
C ASN A 195 7.66 3.25 -17.15
N VAL A 196 7.54 2.83 -15.89
CA VAL A 196 8.57 2.02 -15.20
C VAL A 196 8.06 0.60 -15.03
N ASN A 197 8.88 -0.39 -15.37
CA ASN A 197 8.59 -1.81 -15.21
C ASN A 197 9.65 -2.49 -14.34
N ILE A 198 9.23 -2.99 -13.18
CA ILE A 198 10.05 -3.76 -12.23
C ILE A 198 9.45 -5.16 -12.15
N ALA A 199 10.06 -6.13 -12.83
CA ALA A 199 9.44 -7.44 -13.01
C ALA A 199 10.38 -8.63 -12.72
N ASN A 200 9.84 -9.65 -12.06
CA ASN A 200 10.50 -10.95 -11.85
C ASN A 200 11.87 -10.84 -11.13
N ASN A 201 12.04 -9.86 -10.25
CA ASN A 201 13.29 -9.67 -9.50
C ASN A 201 13.23 -10.36 -8.13
N GLN A 202 14.40 -10.70 -7.61
CA GLN A 202 14.59 -10.97 -6.18
C GLN A 202 15.18 -9.74 -5.52
N ILE A 203 14.45 -9.13 -4.59
CA ILE A 203 14.84 -7.89 -3.90
C ILE A 203 15.03 -8.22 -2.43
N LEU A 204 16.28 -8.26 -2.01
CA LEU A 204 16.71 -8.90 -0.78
C LEU A 204 17.41 -7.91 0.14
N ASN A 205 17.16 -8.07 1.44
CA ASN A 205 17.97 -7.51 2.50
C ASN A 205 18.18 -5.98 2.36
N SER A 206 17.11 -5.20 2.15
CA SER A 206 17.25 -3.73 2.11
C SER A 206 17.90 -3.20 3.39
N GLY A 207 18.50 -2.01 3.35
CA GLY A 207 19.07 -1.40 4.54
C GLY A 207 18.01 -0.90 5.53
N LEU A 208 18.03 0.38 5.87
CA LEU A 208 17.08 0.96 6.82
C LEU A 208 15.66 1.12 6.26
N GLN A 209 15.47 1.22 4.96
CA GLN A 209 14.16 1.48 4.35
C GLN A 209 13.63 0.26 3.60
N SER A 210 12.94 0.49 2.48
CA SER A 210 12.09 -0.50 1.81
C SER A 210 12.87 -1.38 0.82
N GLY A 211 12.28 -2.49 0.42
CA GLY A 211 12.74 -3.23 -0.75
C GLY A 211 12.65 -2.36 -2.01
N ILE A 212 11.43 -1.98 -2.38
CA ILE A 212 11.14 -1.02 -3.46
C ILE A 212 10.51 0.24 -2.87
N THR A 213 10.95 1.42 -3.32
CA THR A 213 10.29 2.71 -3.03
C THR A 213 10.02 3.50 -4.31
N ALA A 214 8.88 4.20 -4.36
CA ALA A 214 8.49 5.05 -5.47
C ALA A 214 7.95 6.42 -5.01
N SER A 215 8.42 7.49 -5.65
CA SER A 215 7.92 8.85 -5.45
C SER A 215 7.68 9.56 -6.78
N TYR A 216 6.60 10.33 -6.89
CA TYR A 216 6.28 11.13 -8.07
C TYR A 216 6.37 10.32 -9.38
N THR A 217 5.88 9.07 -9.36
CA THR A 217 6.03 8.13 -10.47
C THR A 217 4.67 7.74 -11.05
N ASP A 218 4.55 7.84 -12.38
CA ASP A 218 3.35 7.49 -13.14
C ASP A 218 3.59 6.30 -14.06
N GLY A 219 2.57 5.47 -14.29
CA GLY A 219 2.70 4.30 -15.16
C GLY A 219 3.68 3.25 -14.61
N LEU A 220 3.73 3.09 -13.29
CA LEU A 220 4.59 2.14 -12.60
C LEU A 220 3.97 0.75 -12.58
N ARG A 221 4.74 -0.27 -12.95
CA ARG A 221 4.39 -1.68 -12.86
C ARG A 221 5.42 -2.42 -12.00
N ILE A 222 4.97 -3.05 -10.93
CA ILE A 222 5.77 -3.90 -10.04
C ILE A 222 5.13 -5.28 -10.05
N ASP A 223 5.69 -6.20 -10.82
CA ASP A 223 5.03 -7.48 -11.17
C ASP A 223 5.90 -8.70 -10.88
N GLY A 224 5.37 -9.68 -10.14
CA GLY A 224 6.03 -10.99 -10.00
C GLY A 224 7.34 -11.00 -9.21
N ASN A 225 7.62 -9.96 -8.41
CA ASN A 225 8.86 -9.87 -7.65
C ASN A 225 8.77 -10.64 -6.32
N ILE A 226 9.91 -11.14 -5.84
CA ILE A 226 10.09 -11.60 -4.46
C ILE A 226 10.81 -10.49 -3.71
N VAL A 227 10.16 -9.90 -2.70
CA VAL A 227 10.76 -8.89 -1.83
C VAL A 227 10.88 -9.48 -0.43
N LYS A 228 12.11 -9.62 0.08
CA LYS A 228 12.38 -10.33 1.34
C LYS A 228 13.30 -9.57 2.27
N ASN A 229 13.01 -9.62 3.58
CA ASN A 229 13.83 -9.07 4.66
C ASN A 229 14.09 -7.58 4.43
N SER A 230 13.03 -6.77 4.45
CA SER A 230 13.11 -5.32 4.27
C SER A 230 13.19 -4.59 5.62
N GLY A 231 14.00 -3.53 5.68
CA GLY A 231 14.17 -2.74 6.90
C GLY A 231 12.89 -2.04 7.36
N ARG A 232 12.07 -1.57 6.41
CA ARG A 232 10.79 -0.88 6.66
C ARG A 232 9.60 -1.55 5.96
N SER A 233 9.34 -1.23 4.70
CA SER A 233 8.26 -1.85 3.90
C SER A 233 8.85 -2.78 2.85
N GLY A 234 8.08 -3.77 2.36
CA GLY A 234 8.49 -4.49 1.15
C GLY A 234 8.44 -3.56 -0.06
N ILE A 235 7.25 -3.03 -0.34
CA ILE A 235 7.00 -2.09 -1.44
C ILE A 235 6.36 -0.83 -0.85
N SER A 236 6.89 0.35 -1.17
CA SER A 236 6.39 1.63 -0.65
C SER A 236 6.13 2.63 -1.77
N LEU A 237 4.91 3.17 -1.81
CA LEU A 237 4.55 4.37 -2.54
C LEU A 237 4.60 5.54 -1.56
N TYR A 238 5.61 6.40 -1.70
CA TYR A 238 5.77 7.52 -0.80
C TYR A 238 4.76 8.63 -1.13
N GLN A 239 4.90 9.37 -2.23
CA GLN A 239 3.98 10.46 -2.54
C GLN A 239 3.81 10.69 -4.05
N GLY A 240 2.64 11.20 -4.44
CA GLY A 240 2.40 11.69 -5.79
C GLY A 240 2.45 10.64 -6.89
N ASN A 241 2.19 9.37 -6.60
CA ASN A 241 2.27 8.29 -7.60
C ASN A 241 0.94 8.05 -8.31
N GLY A 242 0.99 7.74 -9.61
CA GLY A 242 -0.16 7.36 -10.43
C GLY A 242 -1.09 8.49 -10.86
N SER A 243 -1.80 8.24 -11.96
CA SER A 243 -2.85 9.09 -12.52
C SER A 243 -3.85 8.27 -13.34
N ALA A 244 -4.97 8.88 -13.73
CA ALA A 244 -6.01 8.21 -14.52
C ALA A 244 -5.48 7.63 -15.85
N LYS A 245 -4.53 8.34 -16.47
CA LYS A 245 -3.93 7.94 -17.75
C LYS A 245 -2.74 6.99 -17.57
N ALA A 246 -2.09 7.02 -16.42
CA ALA A 246 -0.88 6.26 -16.14
C ALA A 246 -0.94 5.69 -14.70
N PRO A 247 -1.80 4.68 -14.47
CA PRO A 247 -2.00 4.08 -13.15
C PRO A 247 -0.79 3.30 -12.65
N VAL A 248 -0.79 3.01 -11.34
CA VAL A 248 0.20 2.14 -10.69
C VAL A 248 -0.37 0.73 -10.54
N TYR A 249 0.40 -0.28 -10.94
CA TYR A 249 0.07 -1.69 -10.76
C TYR A 249 1.13 -2.38 -9.89
N ILE A 250 0.69 -3.02 -8.81
CA ILE A 250 1.53 -3.85 -7.93
C ILE A 250 0.88 -5.23 -7.91
N ARG A 251 1.43 -6.19 -8.68
CA ARG A 251 0.74 -7.46 -8.95
C ARG A 251 1.60 -8.69 -8.72
N ASN A 252 0.98 -9.73 -8.18
CA ASN A 252 1.59 -11.07 -8.06
C ASN A 252 2.97 -11.08 -7.37
N ASN A 253 3.25 -10.10 -6.50
CA ASN A 253 4.50 -10.05 -5.75
C ASN A 253 4.39 -10.90 -4.49
N LYS A 254 5.53 -11.42 -4.03
CA LYS A 254 5.68 -12.08 -2.73
C LYS A 254 6.50 -11.18 -1.81
N VAL A 255 5.86 -10.59 -0.81
CA VAL A 255 6.51 -9.77 0.22
C VAL A 255 6.66 -10.58 1.51
N ILE A 256 7.89 -10.73 1.99
CA ILE A 256 8.25 -11.57 3.13
C ILE A 256 9.11 -10.78 4.10
N ASP A 257 8.77 -10.78 5.39
CA ASP A 257 9.57 -10.17 6.46
C ASP A 257 9.89 -8.68 6.19
N TRP A 258 9.00 -7.79 6.59
CA TRP A 258 9.19 -6.33 6.56
C TRP A 258 9.35 -5.80 8.00
N MET A 259 9.60 -4.50 8.19
CA MET A 259 9.82 -3.89 9.51
C MET A 259 10.96 -4.51 10.34
N GLU A 260 12.03 -4.96 9.68
CA GLU A 260 13.11 -5.69 10.35
C GLU A 260 14.15 -4.79 11.04
N ARG A 261 14.19 -3.48 10.73
CA ARG A 261 15.27 -2.57 11.19
C ARG A 261 14.83 -1.14 11.49
N PHE A 262 13.89 -0.59 10.72
CA PHE A 262 13.54 0.83 10.77
C PHE A 262 12.84 1.22 12.07
N GLY A 263 12.02 0.33 12.61
CA GLY A 263 11.28 0.58 13.84
C GLY A 263 12.20 0.82 15.03
N GLY A 264 13.21 -0.03 15.21
CA GLY A 264 14.23 0.16 16.24
C GLY A 264 15.08 1.41 16.01
N TYR A 265 15.49 1.67 14.77
CA TYR A 265 16.20 2.91 14.41
C TYR A 265 15.40 4.15 14.80
N HIS A 266 14.13 4.22 14.41
CA HIS A 266 13.26 5.36 14.66
C HIS A 266 13.03 5.58 16.17
N TYR A 267 12.85 4.51 16.95
CA TYR A 267 12.75 4.59 18.40
C TYR A 267 14.00 5.22 19.03
N ASN A 268 15.19 4.71 18.66
CA ASN A 268 16.45 5.22 19.19
C ASN A 268 16.67 6.69 18.81
N ALA A 269 16.34 7.07 17.58
CA ALA A 269 16.46 8.46 17.11
C ALA A 269 15.55 9.40 17.92
N ALA A 270 14.29 9.00 18.16
CA ALA A 270 13.36 9.78 18.97
C ALA A 270 13.84 9.92 20.42
N LYS A 271 14.36 8.84 21.02
CA LYS A 271 14.96 8.87 22.37
C LYS A 271 16.17 9.79 22.44
N ALA A 272 17.09 9.71 21.47
CA ALA A 272 18.25 10.59 21.39
C ALA A 272 17.84 12.07 21.24
N ALA A 273 16.79 12.34 20.48
CA ALA A 273 16.21 13.67 20.32
C ALA A 273 15.30 14.12 21.49
N LYS A 274 15.15 13.30 22.55
CA LYS A 274 14.28 13.57 23.71
C LYS A 274 12.81 13.86 23.36
N ILE A 275 12.30 13.23 22.30
CA ILE A 275 10.90 13.33 21.89
C ILE A 275 10.15 12.01 22.14
N ALA A 276 8.83 12.10 22.26
CA ALA A 276 7.98 10.93 22.36
C ALA A 276 8.07 10.12 21.06
N PRO A 277 8.41 8.82 21.14
CA PRO A 277 8.56 8.00 19.95
C PRO A 277 7.16 7.62 19.41
N ASP A 278 6.92 7.86 18.12
CA ASP A 278 5.69 7.47 17.42
C ASP A 278 5.69 5.99 17.00
N MET A 279 4.61 5.25 17.21
CA MET A 279 4.54 3.84 16.78
C MET A 279 4.79 3.67 15.27
N MET A 280 5.55 2.64 14.91
CA MET A 280 5.93 2.31 13.55
C MET A 280 5.16 1.10 13.03
N LEU A 281 4.22 1.36 12.12
CA LEU A 281 3.17 0.42 11.70
C LEU A 281 3.08 0.27 10.18
N ASP A 282 4.21 0.32 9.50
CA ASP A 282 4.29 0.37 8.05
C ASP A 282 3.86 -0.96 7.40
N GLY A 283 3.33 -0.83 6.19
CA GLY A 283 2.80 -1.94 5.41
C GLY A 283 3.89 -2.82 4.83
N GLY A 284 3.60 -4.12 4.64
CA GLY A 284 4.37 -4.94 3.70
C GLY A 284 4.26 -4.37 2.28
N ILE A 285 3.05 -3.94 1.90
CA ILE A 285 2.79 -3.02 0.79
C ILE A 285 2.19 -1.74 1.37
N ASP A 286 2.88 -0.61 1.22
CA ASP A 286 2.53 0.65 1.87
C ASP A 286 2.33 1.78 0.85
N SER A 287 1.24 2.54 1.00
CA SER A 287 1.09 3.90 0.51
C SER A 287 1.15 4.82 1.72
N TYR A 288 2.27 5.55 1.86
CA TYR A 288 2.55 6.29 3.09
C TYR A 288 2.10 7.76 3.02
N GLY A 289 2.38 8.46 1.93
CA GLY A 289 2.21 9.91 1.79
C GLY A 289 1.06 10.31 0.85
N PRO A 290 0.90 11.63 0.59
CA PRO A 290 -0.27 12.17 -0.09
C PRO A 290 -0.26 11.90 -1.60
N ALA A 291 -1.45 11.98 -2.18
CA ALA A 291 -1.69 12.06 -3.62
C ALA A 291 -1.18 10.85 -4.42
N ASN A 292 -1.18 9.67 -3.81
CA ASN A 292 -1.11 8.41 -4.54
C ASN A 292 -2.51 8.11 -5.10
N ASN A 293 -2.62 7.90 -6.41
CA ASN A 293 -3.90 7.85 -7.10
C ASN A 293 -3.92 6.77 -8.19
N TYR A 294 -5.07 6.16 -8.46
CA TYR A 294 -5.23 5.11 -9.48
C TYR A 294 -4.26 3.93 -9.25
N VAL A 295 -4.34 3.33 -8.06
CA VAL A 295 -3.40 2.29 -7.60
C VAL A 295 -4.10 0.94 -7.51
N TYR A 296 -3.56 -0.07 -8.18
CA TYR A 296 -4.11 -1.42 -8.25
C TYR A 296 -3.14 -2.41 -7.62
N ILE A 297 -3.51 -2.97 -6.47
CA ILE A 297 -2.74 -3.95 -5.70
C ILE A 297 -3.47 -5.29 -5.80
N THR A 298 -2.99 -6.19 -6.67
CA THR A 298 -3.73 -7.42 -6.99
C THR A 298 -2.89 -8.70 -6.96
N GLY A 299 -3.45 -9.78 -6.42
CA GLY A 299 -2.81 -11.11 -6.45
C GLY A 299 -1.52 -11.23 -5.64
N ASN A 300 -1.18 -10.27 -4.77
CA ASN A 300 0.05 -10.32 -3.99
C ASN A 300 -0.07 -11.26 -2.79
N SER A 301 1.06 -11.83 -2.37
CA SER A 301 1.21 -12.57 -1.11
C SER A 301 2.07 -11.78 -0.13
N VAL A 302 1.56 -11.50 1.06
CA VAL A 302 2.28 -10.81 2.14
C VAL A 302 2.32 -11.71 3.36
N SER A 303 3.51 -12.08 3.84
CA SER A 303 3.64 -13.07 4.92
C SER A 303 4.87 -12.86 5.79
N LEU A 304 4.83 -13.38 7.01
CA LEU A 304 6.00 -13.54 7.86
C LEU A 304 6.59 -14.94 7.67
N GLN A 305 7.91 -15.02 7.54
CA GLN A 305 8.68 -16.27 7.57
C GLN A 305 9.56 -16.31 8.83
N LYS A 306 10.37 -15.28 9.08
CA LYS A 306 11.33 -15.24 10.19
C LYS A 306 10.65 -15.14 11.55
N GLU A 307 9.72 -14.20 11.70
CA GLU A 307 9.02 -13.92 12.97
C GLU A 307 7.60 -14.51 13.01
N ASN A 308 7.34 -15.56 12.24
CA ASN A 308 6.07 -16.28 12.30
C ASN A 308 5.91 -16.91 13.70
N ASN A 309 4.79 -16.60 14.35
CA ASN A 309 4.46 -16.91 15.75
C ASN A 309 5.41 -16.28 16.79
N LYS A 310 6.21 -15.27 16.41
CA LYS A 310 7.17 -14.59 17.29
C LYS A 310 6.91 -13.09 17.34
N ARG A 311 7.43 -12.44 18.39
CA ARG A 311 7.47 -10.98 18.50
C ARG A 311 8.52 -10.40 17.55
N ILE A 312 8.33 -9.14 17.15
CA ILE A 312 9.30 -8.40 16.34
C ILE A 312 10.60 -8.24 17.12
N THR A 313 11.71 -8.64 16.52
CA THR A 313 13.07 -8.51 17.09
C THR A 313 13.35 -7.08 17.60
N ASP A 314 12.96 -6.04 16.86
CA ASP A 314 13.19 -4.65 17.28
C ASP A 314 12.43 -4.25 18.55
N ASN A 315 11.22 -4.77 18.78
CA ASN A 315 10.54 -4.54 20.06
C ASN A 315 11.33 -5.16 21.23
N GLN A 316 11.91 -6.35 21.05
CA GLN A 316 12.72 -7.00 22.07
C GLN A 316 14.00 -6.21 22.36
N LYS A 317 14.68 -5.70 21.33
CA LYS A 317 15.86 -4.85 21.48
C LYS A 317 15.54 -3.54 22.21
N ILE A 318 14.40 -2.93 21.92
CA ILE A 318 13.93 -1.71 22.60
C ILE A 318 13.76 -1.97 24.10
N GLU A 319 13.11 -3.07 24.47
CA GLU A 319 12.91 -3.46 25.88
C GLU A 319 14.24 -3.67 26.60
N GLN A 320 15.16 -4.41 25.97
CA GLN A 320 16.49 -4.70 26.55
C GLN A 320 17.32 -3.43 26.75
N LYS A 321 17.41 -2.55 25.74
CA LYS A 321 18.25 -1.35 25.81
C LYS A 321 17.68 -0.26 26.72
N TRP A 322 16.36 -0.09 26.73
CA TRP A 322 15.72 1.05 27.39
C TRP A 322 14.94 0.68 28.66
N GLY A 323 14.94 -0.59 29.07
CA GLY A 323 14.27 -1.04 30.29
C GLY A 323 12.74 -0.93 30.27
N VAL A 324 12.13 -0.76 29.10
CA VAL A 324 10.66 -0.74 28.93
C VAL A 324 10.14 -2.17 28.86
N LYS A 325 8.91 -2.43 29.37
CA LYS A 325 8.30 -3.77 29.36
C LYS A 325 7.13 -3.85 28.38
N ASN A 326 6.97 -5.01 27.72
CA ASN A 326 5.87 -5.34 26.81
C ASN A 326 5.57 -4.26 25.76
N THR A 327 6.63 -3.67 25.20
CA THR A 327 6.53 -2.59 24.22
C THR A 327 6.09 -3.13 22.87
N ARG A 328 5.00 -2.56 22.34
CA ARG A 328 4.52 -2.75 20.96
C ARG A 328 4.71 -1.48 20.14
N TYR A 329 5.96 -1.06 20.04
CA TYR A 329 6.33 0.15 19.32
C TYR A 329 6.34 -0.07 17.81
N VAL A 330 6.90 -1.21 17.42
CA VAL A 330 6.93 -1.71 16.04
C VAL A 330 5.81 -2.71 15.88
N GLY A 331 5.09 -2.66 14.77
CA GLY A 331 3.99 -3.59 14.52
C GLY A 331 3.80 -3.90 13.05
N TYR A 332 3.24 -5.08 12.78
CA TYR A 332 2.99 -5.54 11.42
C TYR A 332 1.63 -5.04 10.92
N THR A 333 1.67 -4.26 9.85
CA THR A 333 0.52 -3.99 8.98
C THR A 333 0.73 -4.71 7.65
N GLY A 334 -0.27 -5.48 7.19
CA GLY A 334 -0.18 -6.17 5.90
C GLY A 334 -0.12 -5.19 4.73
N ILE A 335 -1.18 -4.41 4.57
CA ILE A 335 -1.32 -3.41 3.51
C ILE A 335 -1.78 -2.08 4.10
N ARG A 336 -1.20 -0.98 3.64
CA ARG A 336 -1.55 0.37 4.11
C ARG A 336 -1.85 1.30 2.95
N GLY A 337 -2.97 2.01 3.04
CA GLY A 337 -3.48 2.96 2.05
C GLY A 337 -3.65 4.36 2.64
N SER A 338 -2.54 5.05 2.94
CA SER A 338 -2.59 6.42 3.46
C SER A 338 -2.63 7.44 2.32
N GLY A 339 -3.47 8.47 2.42
CA GLY A 339 -3.60 9.56 1.46
C GLY A 339 -3.99 9.14 0.05
N ILE A 340 -4.46 7.89 -0.11
CA ILE A 340 -4.62 7.22 -1.41
C ILE A 340 -6.03 7.41 -1.98
N ALA A 341 -6.16 7.61 -3.28
CA ALA A 341 -7.46 7.68 -3.94
C ALA A 341 -7.54 6.73 -5.14
N HIS A 342 -8.77 6.35 -5.53
CA HIS A 342 -9.04 5.49 -6.68
C HIS A 342 -8.20 4.20 -6.62
N ALA A 343 -8.30 3.46 -5.52
CA ALA A 343 -7.45 2.30 -5.29
C ALA A 343 -8.25 0.99 -5.22
N VAL A 344 -7.67 -0.07 -5.78
CA VAL A 344 -8.25 -1.42 -5.79
C VAL A 344 -7.27 -2.39 -5.14
N TYR A 345 -7.76 -3.12 -4.15
CA TYR A 345 -7.06 -4.18 -3.44
C TYR A 345 -7.82 -5.48 -3.69
N GLN A 346 -7.32 -6.34 -4.59
CA GLN A 346 -8.08 -7.50 -5.05
C GLN A 346 -7.28 -8.80 -5.06
N ASN A 347 -7.88 -9.89 -4.58
CA ASN A 347 -7.30 -11.24 -4.63
C ASN A 347 -5.93 -11.35 -3.93
N ASN A 348 -5.59 -10.47 -2.99
CA ASN A 348 -4.35 -10.59 -2.21
C ASN A 348 -4.51 -11.61 -1.09
N THR A 349 -3.41 -12.27 -0.74
CA THR A 349 -3.33 -13.16 0.42
C THR A 349 -2.37 -12.58 1.45
N VAL A 350 -2.84 -12.37 2.68
CA VAL A 350 -2.04 -11.79 3.76
C VAL A 350 -2.08 -12.72 4.97
N THR A 351 -0.91 -13.12 5.47
CA THR A 351 -0.78 -13.95 6.67
C THR A 351 0.16 -13.31 7.66
N ILE A 352 -0.35 -12.93 8.83
CA ILE A 352 0.43 -12.27 9.89
C ILE A 352 0.18 -13.01 11.20
N ASN A 353 0.95 -14.07 11.46
CA ASN A 353 0.91 -14.71 12.77
C ASN A 353 2.04 -14.14 13.61
N SER A 354 1.74 -13.11 14.40
CA SER A 354 2.68 -12.53 15.37
C SER A 354 1.87 -11.90 16.50
N PRO A 355 2.36 -11.92 17.76
CA PRO A 355 1.77 -11.12 18.84
C PRO A 355 1.78 -9.61 18.55
N ASP A 356 2.66 -9.16 17.65
CA ASP A 356 2.80 -7.75 17.24
C ASP A 356 2.02 -7.44 15.94
N ALA A 357 1.06 -8.29 15.57
CA ALA A 357 0.16 -8.06 14.45
C ALA A 357 -0.84 -6.93 14.79
N ILE A 358 -0.77 -5.85 14.00
CA ILE A 358 -1.60 -4.67 14.21
C ILE A 358 -2.79 -4.70 13.27
N SER A 359 -2.55 -4.83 11.97
CA SER A 359 -3.61 -4.70 10.98
C SER A 359 -3.41 -5.53 9.72
N PHE A 360 -4.50 -6.04 9.15
CA PHE A 360 -4.49 -6.53 7.77
C PHE A 360 -4.44 -5.34 6.83
N MET A 361 -5.34 -4.37 7.03
CA MET A 361 -5.44 -3.19 6.19
C MET A 361 -5.68 -1.91 7.00
N THR A 362 -4.97 -0.84 6.67
CA THR A 362 -5.23 0.50 7.24
C THR A 362 -5.41 1.55 6.15
N PHE A 363 -6.32 2.50 6.38
CA PHE A 363 -6.55 3.66 5.52
C PHE A 363 -6.46 4.92 6.35
N ASN A 364 -5.55 5.81 5.98
CA ASN A 364 -5.28 7.01 6.77
C ASN A 364 -5.34 8.26 5.91
N LEU A 365 -6.08 9.26 6.37
CA LEU A 365 -5.92 10.63 5.93
C LEU A 365 -4.48 11.12 6.18
N ARG A 366 -3.97 11.92 5.24
CA ARG A 366 -2.64 12.53 5.30
C ARG A 366 -2.69 14.02 5.03
N LEU A 367 -2.03 14.78 5.89
CA LEU A 367 -1.70 16.18 5.69
C LEU A 367 -0.17 16.32 5.64
N ARG A 368 0.38 16.61 4.46
CA ARG A 368 1.78 16.95 4.24
C ARG A 368 1.83 18.08 3.23
N ASN A 369 1.59 19.31 3.70
CA ASN A 369 1.23 20.50 2.93
C ASN A 369 -0.14 20.38 2.19
N THR A 370 -0.36 19.30 1.45
CA THR A 370 -1.68 19.01 0.84
C THR A 370 -2.46 17.99 1.66
N TYR A 371 -3.77 18.23 1.78
CA TYR A 371 -4.73 17.33 2.39
C TYR A 371 -5.16 16.24 1.40
N THR A 372 -5.03 14.98 1.79
CA THR A 372 -5.51 13.84 1.00
C THR A 372 -6.16 12.80 1.90
N ALA A 373 -7.39 12.43 1.56
CA ALA A 373 -8.18 11.45 2.30
C ALA A 373 -8.39 10.18 1.46
N PRO A 374 -8.40 8.99 2.08
CA PRO A 374 -8.79 7.76 1.41
C PRO A 374 -10.18 7.87 0.79
N LYS A 375 -10.28 7.71 -0.54
CA LYS A 375 -11.57 7.74 -1.27
C LYS A 375 -11.56 6.90 -2.54
N TYR A 376 -12.72 6.44 -2.99
CA TYR A 376 -12.85 5.50 -4.13
C TYR A 376 -12.02 4.25 -3.94
N ILE A 377 -12.23 3.57 -2.81
CA ILE A 377 -11.45 2.39 -2.43
C ILE A 377 -12.30 1.14 -2.57
N LEU A 378 -11.77 0.12 -3.26
CA LEU A 378 -12.35 -1.22 -3.33
C LEU A 378 -11.39 -2.23 -2.71
N VAL A 379 -11.85 -2.95 -1.68
CA VAL A 379 -11.16 -4.07 -1.03
C VAL A 379 -12.00 -5.32 -1.28
N GLU A 380 -11.58 -6.15 -2.22
CA GLU A 380 -12.39 -7.26 -2.71
C GLU A 380 -11.66 -8.60 -2.80
N LYS A 381 -12.31 -9.70 -2.39
CA LYS A 381 -11.82 -11.08 -2.58
C LYS A 381 -10.42 -11.34 -2.01
N ASN A 382 -9.98 -10.55 -1.03
CA ASN A 382 -8.73 -10.79 -0.34
C ASN A 382 -8.92 -11.89 0.71
N LYS A 383 -7.82 -12.59 1.02
CA LYS A 383 -7.75 -13.59 2.10
C LYS A 383 -6.80 -13.09 3.17
N PHE A 384 -7.28 -13.04 4.41
CA PHE A 384 -6.47 -12.67 5.55
C PHE A 384 -6.50 -13.76 6.62
N THR A 385 -5.32 -14.11 7.14
CA THR A 385 -5.15 -15.04 8.24
C THR A 385 -4.25 -14.46 9.33
N ALA A 386 -4.67 -14.56 10.58
CA ALA A 386 -3.82 -14.27 11.74
C ALA A 386 -4.22 -15.13 12.95
N GLN A 387 -3.25 -15.30 13.86
CA GLN A 387 -3.52 -15.80 15.21
C GLN A 387 -4.18 -14.68 16.03
N ASN A 388 -3.43 -13.66 16.43
CA ASN A 388 -3.98 -12.47 17.09
C ASN A 388 -3.89 -11.27 16.15
N ILE A 389 -4.82 -10.32 16.27
CA ILE A 389 -4.74 -9.06 15.54
C ILE A 389 -5.48 -7.94 16.26
N SER A 390 -4.87 -6.76 16.37
CA SER A 390 -5.48 -5.64 17.08
C SER A 390 -6.64 -5.02 16.29
N PHE A 391 -6.43 -4.69 15.03
CA PHE A 391 -7.40 -4.01 14.18
C PHE A 391 -7.39 -4.64 12.77
N PRO A 392 -8.24 -5.64 12.46
CA PRO A 392 -8.22 -6.29 11.15
C PRO A 392 -8.28 -5.28 10.01
N ILE A 393 -9.27 -4.38 10.03
CA ILE A 393 -9.28 -3.20 9.17
C ILE A 393 -9.42 -1.95 10.04
N ARG A 394 -8.65 -0.91 9.71
CA ARG A 394 -8.74 0.39 10.37
C ARG A 394 -8.85 1.53 9.38
N ILE A 395 -9.77 2.47 9.63
CA ILE A 395 -10.02 3.62 8.75
C ILE A 395 -9.92 4.90 9.59
N PHE A 396 -9.16 5.87 9.11
CA PHE A 396 -9.02 7.20 9.71
C PHE A 396 -9.33 8.27 8.66
N GLY A 397 -10.51 8.87 8.74
CA GLY A 397 -10.92 10.00 7.89
C GLY A 397 -11.12 9.67 6.40
N GLY A 398 -11.97 8.70 6.06
CA GLY A 398 -12.27 8.37 4.66
C GLY A 398 -13.27 9.33 4.00
N ALA A 399 -12.98 9.84 2.81
CA ALA A 399 -13.87 10.74 2.09
C ALA A 399 -14.74 10.00 1.06
N SER A 400 -15.81 10.65 0.63
CA SER A 400 -16.60 10.27 -0.55
C SER A 400 -16.92 11.50 -1.37
N ASP A 401 -17.01 11.38 -2.69
CA ASP A 401 -17.59 12.48 -3.47
C ASP A 401 -19.13 12.30 -3.49
N GLY A 402 -19.85 13.38 -3.16
CA GLY A 402 -21.30 13.36 -2.94
C GLY A 402 -22.15 12.97 -4.15
N SER A 403 -21.57 12.90 -5.35
CA SER A 403 -22.25 12.53 -6.60
C SER A 403 -22.19 11.03 -6.94
N LEU A 404 -21.20 10.29 -6.42
CA LEU A 404 -20.90 8.92 -6.86
C LEU A 404 -21.01 7.87 -5.77
N ALA A 405 -21.41 8.25 -4.55
CA ALA A 405 -21.46 7.39 -3.35
C ALA A 405 -20.39 6.29 -3.33
N SER A 406 -19.18 6.73 -3.61
CA SER A 406 -18.02 5.89 -3.72
C SER A 406 -17.07 6.32 -2.62
N GLY A 407 -17.21 5.69 -1.46
CA GLY A 407 -16.31 5.83 -0.32
C GLY A 407 -15.34 4.65 -0.27
N ILE A 408 -15.35 3.92 0.84
CA ILE A 408 -14.57 2.70 1.03
C ILE A 408 -15.50 1.49 0.97
N THR A 409 -15.30 0.61 -0.01
CA THR A 409 -16.06 -0.63 -0.19
C THR A 409 -15.21 -1.84 0.18
N ILE A 410 -15.66 -2.64 1.15
CA ILE A 410 -15.01 -3.87 1.63
C ILE A 410 -15.97 -5.02 1.38
N ARG A 411 -15.71 -5.81 0.33
CA ARG A 411 -16.64 -6.88 -0.08
C ARG A 411 -16.00 -8.21 -0.40
N GLN A 412 -16.73 -9.29 -0.13
CA GLN A 412 -16.34 -10.65 -0.53
C GLN A 412 -14.95 -11.09 -0.03
N ASN A 413 -14.42 -10.50 1.03
CA ASN A 413 -13.14 -10.90 1.60
C ASN A 413 -13.33 -12.08 2.56
N THR A 414 -12.28 -12.86 2.76
CA THR A 414 -12.23 -13.95 3.74
C THR A 414 -11.28 -13.59 4.86
N PHE A 415 -11.77 -13.64 6.10
CA PHE A 415 -10.99 -13.36 7.31
C PHE A 415 -10.96 -14.61 8.20
N THR A 416 -9.78 -15.08 8.53
CA THR A 416 -9.56 -16.17 9.50
C THR A 416 -8.75 -15.62 10.66
N ILE A 417 -9.40 -15.45 11.81
CA ILE A 417 -8.79 -14.92 13.04
C ILE A 417 -8.96 -15.98 14.12
N ASN A 418 -7.89 -16.74 14.36
CA ASN A 418 -7.91 -17.92 15.22
C ASN A 418 -7.88 -17.59 16.72
N GLY A 419 -7.13 -16.55 17.07
CA GLY A 419 -6.97 -16.02 18.43
C GLY A 419 -7.81 -14.77 18.67
N ASP A 420 -7.30 -13.83 19.47
CA ASP A 420 -8.06 -12.70 20.00
C ASP A 420 -7.92 -11.41 19.16
N ILE A 421 -8.91 -10.54 19.37
CA ILE A 421 -8.91 -9.14 18.97
C ILE A 421 -8.86 -8.31 20.26
N PRO A 422 -7.68 -7.90 20.75
CA PRO A 422 -7.50 -7.28 22.05
C PRO A 422 -7.88 -5.79 22.03
N THR A 423 -9.09 -5.49 21.54
CA THR A 423 -9.65 -4.13 21.51
C THR A 423 -11.03 -4.12 22.12
N TYR A 424 -11.40 -2.99 22.71
CA TYR A 424 -12.67 -2.83 23.43
C TYR A 424 -13.89 -3.27 22.62
N TYR A 425 -13.98 -2.88 21.34
CA TYR A 425 -15.13 -3.20 20.50
C TYR A 425 -15.11 -4.59 19.87
N LYS A 426 -13.97 -5.30 19.90
CA LYS A 426 -13.75 -6.57 19.20
C LYS A 426 -14.36 -6.58 17.78
N THR A 427 -14.12 -5.51 17.04
CA THR A 427 -14.72 -5.24 15.73
C THR A 427 -13.83 -5.73 14.59
N LEU A 428 -14.42 -6.16 13.48
CA LEU A 428 -13.67 -6.45 12.26
C LEU A 428 -13.12 -5.15 11.63
N ILE A 429 -13.93 -4.10 11.59
CA ILE A 429 -13.59 -2.80 11.00
C ILE A 429 -13.74 -1.72 12.09
N ASP A 430 -12.62 -1.10 12.44
CA ASP A 430 -12.56 0.05 13.36
C ASP A 430 -12.45 1.33 12.55
N VAL A 431 -13.45 2.21 12.67
CA VAL A 431 -13.45 3.52 12.01
C VAL A 431 -13.22 4.61 13.04
N ARG A 432 -12.17 5.40 12.85
CA ARG A 432 -11.72 6.40 13.82
C ARG A 432 -11.82 7.81 13.26
N GLU A 433 -12.16 8.73 14.15
CA GLU A 433 -12.01 10.15 13.88
C GLU A 433 -10.52 10.48 13.82
N LYS A 434 -10.13 11.27 12.82
CA LYS A 434 -8.77 11.75 12.65
C LYS A 434 -8.72 13.24 12.93
N THR A 435 -7.72 13.68 13.67
CA THR A 435 -7.45 15.10 13.89
C THR A 435 -6.21 15.56 13.14
N GLU A 436 -6.26 16.79 12.66
CA GLU A 436 -5.14 17.55 12.11
C GLU A 436 -5.26 19.02 12.51
N THR A 437 -4.13 19.70 12.73
CA THR A 437 -4.10 21.15 12.96
C THR A 437 -3.96 21.88 11.64
N ILE A 438 -4.95 22.68 11.27
CA ILE A 438 -5.00 23.43 10.00
C ILE A 438 -5.18 24.91 10.32
N GLY A 439 -4.25 25.76 9.89
CA GLY A 439 -4.29 27.20 10.19
C GLY A 439 -4.38 27.50 11.69
N GLY A 440 -3.70 26.71 12.53
CA GLY A 440 -3.76 26.82 13.99
C GLY A 440 -5.01 26.23 14.66
N LYS A 441 -5.97 25.70 13.90
CA LYS A 441 -7.22 25.13 14.44
C LYS A 441 -7.25 23.61 14.32
N LEU A 442 -7.62 22.94 15.41
CA LEU A 442 -7.83 21.50 15.44
C LEU A 442 -9.07 21.13 14.62
N THR A 443 -8.87 20.42 13.52
CA THR A 443 -9.93 19.95 12.62
C THR A 443 -10.13 18.46 12.79
N TYR A 444 -11.39 18.03 12.75
CA TYR A 444 -11.79 16.64 12.96
C TYR A 444 -12.40 16.04 11.70
N PHE A 445 -11.97 14.84 11.35
CA PHE A 445 -12.35 14.15 10.13
C PHE A 445 -13.00 12.81 10.46
N GLY A 446 -14.29 12.70 10.15
CA GLY A 446 -15.03 11.44 10.11
C GLY A 446 -14.85 10.73 8.77
N THR A 447 -15.57 9.63 8.59
CA THR A 447 -15.62 8.85 7.35
C THR A 447 -16.99 8.97 6.70
N SER A 448 -17.03 9.45 5.46
CA SER A 448 -18.28 9.81 4.77
C SER A 448 -19.12 8.60 4.34
N LEU A 449 -18.48 7.53 3.85
CA LEU A 449 -19.20 6.37 3.35
C LEU A 449 -18.37 5.09 3.44
N VAL A 450 -18.95 4.07 4.05
CA VAL A 450 -18.39 2.71 4.08
C VAL A 450 -19.44 1.72 3.59
N THR A 451 -19.04 0.77 2.74
CA THR A 451 -19.88 -0.34 2.30
C THR A 451 -19.21 -1.66 2.68
N VAL A 452 -19.89 -2.51 3.45
CA VAL A 452 -19.34 -3.79 3.94
C VAL A 452 -20.28 -4.93 3.60
N THR A 453 -19.92 -5.76 2.61
CA THR A 453 -20.84 -6.80 2.14
C THR A 453 -20.22 -8.11 1.70
N GLY A 454 -20.89 -9.23 1.92
CA GLY A 454 -20.47 -10.52 1.38
C GLY A 454 -19.20 -11.10 2.02
N ASN A 455 -18.71 -10.53 3.12
CA ASN A 455 -17.47 -11.01 3.75
C ASN A 455 -17.70 -12.31 4.53
N LYS A 456 -16.73 -13.22 4.46
CA LYS A 456 -16.71 -14.49 5.20
C LYS A 456 -15.72 -14.39 6.36
N ILE A 457 -16.22 -14.54 7.58
CA ILE A 457 -15.42 -14.35 8.79
C ILE A 457 -15.42 -15.67 9.57
N THR A 458 -14.24 -16.16 9.90
CA THR A 458 -14.04 -17.29 10.82
C THR A 458 -13.32 -16.76 12.04
N SER A 459 -14.02 -16.65 13.17
CA SER A 459 -13.46 -16.17 14.44
C SER A 459 -14.40 -16.46 15.61
N LYS A 460 -13.84 -16.66 16.81
CA LYS A 460 -14.60 -16.70 18.07
C LYS A 460 -14.73 -15.31 18.72
N ASN A 461 -13.89 -14.35 18.31
CA ASN A 461 -13.68 -13.10 19.04
C ASN A 461 -14.30 -11.88 18.35
N VAL A 462 -14.62 -11.93 17.06
CA VAL A 462 -15.35 -10.83 16.40
C VAL A 462 -16.77 -10.71 16.98
N LYS A 463 -17.11 -9.54 17.54
CA LYS A 463 -18.44 -9.24 18.10
C LYS A 463 -19.26 -8.28 17.25
N GLN A 464 -18.60 -7.49 16.41
CA GLN A 464 -19.21 -6.48 15.55
C GLN A 464 -18.47 -6.43 14.20
N ILE A 465 -19.17 -6.05 13.14
CA ILE A 465 -18.57 -5.87 11.81
C ILE A 465 -17.91 -4.49 11.70
N VAL A 466 -18.63 -3.44 12.08
CA VAL A 466 -18.16 -2.05 12.00
C VAL A 466 -18.47 -1.35 13.32
N ALA A 467 -17.50 -0.62 13.85
CA ALA A 467 -17.68 0.27 15.00
C ALA A 467 -16.97 1.60 14.76
N GLY A 468 -17.59 2.69 15.23
CA GLY A 468 -16.97 4.01 15.31
C GLY A 468 -16.23 4.19 16.63
N THR A 469 -14.99 4.65 16.57
CA THR A 469 -14.18 5.06 17.74
C THR A 469 -13.92 6.57 17.65
N PRO A 470 -14.78 7.41 18.26
CA PRO A 470 -14.67 8.85 18.18
C PRO A 470 -13.57 9.45 19.05
N ILE A 471 -13.15 10.68 18.73
CA ILE A 471 -12.51 11.59 19.70
C ILE A 471 -13.59 12.47 20.35
N ARG A 472 -14.54 12.97 19.56
CA ARG A 472 -15.74 13.70 20.04
C ARG A 472 -16.93 12.76 20.08
N LYS A 473 -17.78 12.79 21.13
CA LYS A 473 -18.99 11.95 21.27
C LYS A 473 -20.07 12.21 20.18
N LEU A 474 -19.72 11.98 18.94
CA LEU A 474 -20.43 12.23 17.70
C LEU A 474 -20.20 11.03 16.76
N PRO A 475 -21.10 10.79 15.79
CA PRO A 475 -20.89 9.77 14.79
C PRO A 475 -19.58 9.98 14.00
N VAL A 476 -18.82 8.90 13.82
CA VAL A 476 -17.58 8.89 13.05
C VAL A 476 -17.82 8.43 11.62
N VAL A 477 -18.86 7.62 11.40
CA VAL A 477 -19.27 7.18 10.06
C VAL A 477 -20.59 7.82 9.72
N ASP A 478 -20.59 8.60 8.65
CA ASP A 478 -21.77 9.27 8.14
C ASP A 478 -22.78 8.24 7.60
N THR A 479 -22.37 7.41 6.64
CA THR A 479 -23.23 6.40 6.03
C THR A 479 -22.53 5.05 5.98
N LEU A 480 -23.19 4.01 6.49
CA LEU A 480 -22.74 2.62 6.41
C LEU A 480 -23.76 1.79 5.65
N TYR A 481 -23.34 1.17 4.54
CA TYR A 481 -24.06 0.06 3.93
C TYR A 481 -23.53 -1.27 4.42
N ILE A 482 -24.42 -2.18 4.79
CA ILE A 482 -24.02 -3.48 5.32
C ILE A 482 -24.93 -4.61 4.80
N GLY A 483 -24.39 -5.78 4.50
CA GLY A 483 -25.21 -6.90 4.01
C GLY A 483 -24.44 -8.18 3.74
N GLN A 484 -25.12 -9.34 3.71
CA GLN A 484 -24.56 -10.63 3.27
C GLN A 484 -23.23 -11.09 3.92
N ASN A 485 -22.88 -10.60 5.11
CA ASN A 485 -21.67 -11.01 5.82
C ASN A 485 -21.99 -12.25 6.67
N THR A 486 -20.99 -13.11 6.87
CA THR A 486 -21.11 -14.32 7.67
C THR A 486 -20.03 -14.42 8.73
N LEU A 487 -20.38 -14.91 9.91
CA LEU A 487 -19.46 -15.27 10.99
C LEU A 487 -19.65 -16.75 11.30
N ASN A 488 -18.60 -17.55 11.11
CA ASN A 488 -18.62 -19.01 11.25
C ASN A 488 -19.83 -19.59 10.50
N THR A 489 -19.92 -19.25 9.19
CA THR A 489 -20.97 -19.61 8.22
C THR A 489 -22.38 -19.08 8.49
N LYS A 490 -22.65 -18.47 9.65
CA LYS A 490 -23.97 -17.89 9.99
C LYS A 490 -24.09 -16.44 9.56
N PRO A 491 -25.26 -15.94 9.14
CA PRO A 491 -25.49 -14.52 8.86
C PRO A 491 -25.08 -13.64 10.05
N PHE A 492 -24.34 -12.57 9.79
CA PHE A 492 -23.82 -11.68 10.82
C PHE A 492 -23.85 -10.23 10.34
N GLN A 493 -24.52 -9.34 11.07
CA GLN A 493 -24.65 -7.91 10.72
C GLN A 493 -24.57 -6.99 11.95
N LYS A 494 -23.97 -7.47 13.05
CA LYS A 494 -23.91 -6.67 14.29
C LYS A 494 -23.02 -5.44 14.08
N ILE A 495 -23.51 -4.28 14.51
CA ILE A 495 -22.82 -2.98 14.41
C ILE A 495 -22.51 -2.41 15.79
N GLY A 496 -21.53 -1.51 15.83
CA GLY A 496 -21.09 -0.82 17.03
C GLY A 496 -21.65 0.59 17.22
N GLY A 497 -20.91 1.36 18.01
CA GLY A 497 -21.23 2.73 18.42
C GLY A 497 -20.84 3.77 17.36
N TYR A 498 -21.39 4.98 17.50
CA TYR A 498 -20.97 6.17 16.77
C TYR A 498 -21.04 6.03 15.24
N LEU A 499 -22.12 5.44 14.75
CA LEU A 499 -22.50 5.38 13.34
C LEU A 499 -23.80 6.18 13.16
N ASP A 500 -23.86 7.08 12.18
CA ASP A 500 -25.02 7.97 11.99
C ASP A 500 -26.15 7.25 11.24
N THR A 501 -25.92 6.92 9.97
CA THR A 501 -26.92 6.27 9.12
C THR A 501 -26.45 4.88 8.71
N VAL A 502 -27.09 3.84 9.24
CA VAL A 502 -26.77 2.45 8.89
C VAL A 502 -27.92 1.81 8.13
N ILE A 503 -27.62 1.36 6.91
CA ILE A 503 -28.59 0.79 5.99
C ILE A 503 -28.16 -0.63 5.64
N GLN A 504 -29.04 -1.59 5.90
CA GLN A 504 -28.90 -2.90 5.31
C GLN A 504 -29.15 -2.80 3.81
N LEU A 505 -28.21 -3.32 3.01
CA LEU A 505 -28.18 -3.17 1.55
C LEU A 505 -29.58 -3.35 0.93
N PRO A 506 -30.12 -2.29 0.30
CA PRO A 506 -31.43 -2.34 -0.34
C PRO A 506 -31.46 -3.33 -1.50
N THR A 507 -32.63 -3.90 -1.75
CA THR A 507 -32.92 -4.77 -2.88
C THR A 507 -34.08 -4.19 -3.67
N TYR A 508 -34.09 -4.43 -4.97
CA TYR A 508 -35.20 -4.07 -5.85
C TYR A 508 -35.75 -5.29 -6.56
N LYS A 509 -37.04 -5.53 -6.40
CA LYS A 509 -37.73 -6.66 -7.04
C LYS A 509 -39.15 -6.23 -7.40
N LYS A 510 -39.53 -6.40 -8.67
CA LYS A 510 -40.89 -6.13 -9.18
C LYS A 510 -41.41 -4.72 -8.80
N GLY A 511 -40.61 -3.68 -8.99
CA GLY A 511 -41.03 -2.31 -8.66
C GLY A 511 -40.96 -1.95 -7.18
N ILE A 512 -40.56 -2.87 -6.30
CA ILE A 512 -40.52 -2.69 -4.85
C ILE A 512 -39.08 -2.55 -4.38
N ILE A 513 -38.81 -1.54 -3.54
CA ILE A 513 -37.53 -1.39 -2.83
C ILE A 513 -37.69 -1.88 -1.40
N SER A 514 -36.91 -2.88 -1.01
CA SER A 514 -36.89 -3.42 0.35
C SER A 514 -35.50 -3.32 0.94
N GLY A 515 -35.41 -3.00 2.23
CA GLY A 515 -34.14 -2.88 2.94
C GLY A 515 -34.38 -2.80 4.44
N GLY A 516 -33.36 -2.37 5.18
CA GLY A 516 -33.49 -2.16 6.62
C GLY A 516 -32.64 -1.01 7.14
N ILE A 517 -33.10 -0.39 8.23
CA ILE A 517 -32.34 0.62 8.97
C ILE A 517 -31.91 0.00 10.30
N MET A 518 -30.68 0.28 10.71
CA MET A 518 -30.12 -0.19 11.99
C MET A 518 -29.73 1.01 12.84
N TRP A 519 -29.97 0.92 14.15
CA TRP A 519 -29.54 1.93 15.11
C TRP A 519 -28.21 1.49 15.73
N SER A 520 -27.22 2.37 15.65
CA SER A 520 -26.05 2.25 16.51
C SER A 520 -26.48 2.31 17.97
N PHE A 521 -25.79 1.62 18.89
CA PHE A 521 -26.19 1.64 20.31
C PHE A 521 -26.12 3.05 20.92
N THR A 522 -25.37 3.97 20.32
CA THR A 522 -25.30 5.39 20.72
C THR A 522 -26.36 6.27 20.05
N ASP A 523 -27.11 5.76 19.07
CA ASP A 523 -28.11 6.53 18.34
C ASP A 523 -29.42 6.61 19.13
N THR A 524 -29.78 7.81 19.57
CA THR A 524 -31.02 8.12 20.30
C THR A 524 -32.12 8.69 19.42
N SER A 525 -31.87 8.87 18.11
CA SER A 525 -32.80 9.51 17.19
C SER A 525 -34.00 8.62 16.84
N SER A 526 -35.16 9.25 16.67
CA SER A 526 -36.24 8.66 15.87
C SER A 526 -35.95 8.91 14.40
N LYS A 527 -36.30 7.96 13.53
CA LYS A 527 -36.04 8.08 12.09
C LYS A 527 -37.32 7.98 11.28
N MET A 528 -37.42 8.82 10.27
CA MET A 528 -38.43 8.74 9.22
C MET A 528 -37.73 8.53 7.88
N ILE A 529 -38.30 7.69 7.04
CA ILE A 529 -37.76 7.45 5.70
C ILE A 529 -38.76 7.85 4.62
N GLN A 530 -38.26 8.34 3.51
CA GLN A 530 -39.07 8.63 2.32
C GLN A 530 -38.20 8.45 1.08
N LEU A 531 -38.73 7.75 0.07
CA LEU A 531 -38.09 7.75 -1.24
C LEU A 531 -38.47 9.01 -2.02
N LYS A 532 -37.45 9.68 -2.54
CA LYS A 532 -37.59 10.78 -3.51
C LYS A 532 -36.69 10.53 -4.72
N ASP A 533 -36.88 11.25 -5.80
CA ASP A 533 -35.87 11.33 -6.84
C ASP A 533 -34.84 12.44 -6.56
N THR A 534 -33.84 12.58 -7.43
CA THR A 534 -32.76 13.56 -7.29
C THR A 534 -33.22 15.02 -7.39
N THR A 535 -34.40 15.30 -7.96
CA THR A 535 -34.98 16.66 -7.96
C THR A 535 -35.78 16.95 -6.70
N GLY A 536 -35.97 15.95 -5.83
CA GLY A 536 -36.71 16.07 -4.58
C GLY A 536 -38.20 15.74 -4.72
N LYS A 537 -38.66 15.22 -5.86
CA LYS A 537 -40.04 14.75 -6.02
C LYS A 537 -40.25 13.51 -5.16
N ALA A 538 -41.26 13.54 -4.29
CA ALA A 538 -41.62 12.41 -3.47
C ALA A 538 -42.13 11.24 -4.34
N LEU A 539 -41.53 10.05 -4.16
CA LEU A 539 -41.94 8.82 -4.83
C LEU A 539 -42.75 7.90 -3.92
N THR A 540 -42.74 8.16 -2.61
CA THR A 540 -43.48 7.41 -1.58
C THR A 540 -43.97 8.36 -0.48
N LYS A 541 -44.96 7.91 0.31
CA LYS A 541 -45.32 8.58 1.57
C LYS A 541 -44.20 8.39 2.61
N PRO A 542 -43.96 9.35 3.52
CA PRO A 542 -43.01 9.16 4.61
C PRO A 542 -43.43 8.04 5.55
N ILE A 543 -42.46 7.27 6.04
CA ILE A 543 -42.67 6.16 6.98
C ILE A 543 -41.86 6.44 8.24
N ALA A 544 -42.53 6.57 9.39
CA ALA A 544 -41.86 6.62 10.68
C ALA A 544 -41.39 5.22 11.10
N LEU A 545 -40.14 5.11 11.52
CA LEU A 545 -39.55 3.85 11.95
C LEU A 545 -39.48 3.77 13.48
N LYS A 546 -39.96 2.66 14.04
CA LYS A 546 -39.78 2.35 15.47
C LYS A 546 -38.34 1.90 15.69
N LYS A 547 -37.64 2.50 16.66
CA LYS A 547 -36.24 2.15 16.96
C LYS A 547 -36.10 0.65 17.26
N GLY A 548 -35.07 0.04 16.67
CA GLY A 548 -34.77 -1.38 16.86
C GLY A 548 -33.39 -1.75 16.33
N PRO A 549 -32.90 -2.98 16.62
CA PRO A 549 -31.60 -3.45 16.13
C PRO A 549 -31.54 -3.55 14.60
N LEU A 550 -32.65 -3.94 13.97
CA LEU A 550 -32.87 -3.89 12.53
C LEU A 550 -34.36 -3.65 12.29
N VAL A 551 -34.70 -2.63 11.51
CA VAL A 551 -36.07 -2.27 11.15
C VAL A 551 -36.20 -2.34 9.64
N ASN A 552 -36.89 -3.37 9.17
CA ASN A 552 -37.11 -3.56 7.75
C ASN A 552 -38.12 -2.55 7.21
N PHE A 553 -37.91 -2.11 5.99
CA PHE A 553 -38.85 -1.28 5.25
C PHE A 553 -39.14 -1.86 3.88
N THR A 554 -40.32 -1.52 3.36
CA THR A 554 -40.72 -1.81 1.99
C THR A 554 -41.35 -0.56 1.40
N LEU A 555 -40.84 -0.14 0.25
CA LEU A 555 -41.21 1.09 -0.44
C LEU A 555 -41.73 0.71 -1.84
N LYS A 556 -42.95 1.16 -2.16
CA LYS A 556 -43.58 1.02 -3.48
C LYS A 556 -43.55 2.38 -4.19
N PRO A 557 -42.47 2.72 -4.89
CA PRO A 557 -42.33 4.01 -5.52
C PRO A 557 -43.25 4.22 -6.72
N PHE A 558 -43.77 5.43 -6.86
CA PHE A 558 -44.25 5.91 -8.16
C PHE A 558 -43.08 5.96 -9.16
N TYR A 559 -43.38 5.75 -10.45
CA TYR A 559 -42.37 5.83 -11.49
C TYR A 559 -41.75 7.23 -11.54
N SER A 560 -40.41 7.27 -11.61
CA SER A 560 -39.65 8.45 -11.97
C SER A 560 -38.47 8.02 -12.84
N PRO A 561 -38.23 8.72 -13.97
CA PRO A 561 -37.08 8.48 -14.83
C PRO A 561 -35.77 9.00 -14.20
N LYS A 562 -35.85 9.74 -13.09
CA LYS A 562 -34.69 10.28 -12.39
C LYS A 562 -34.16 9.28 -11.35
N PRO A 563 -32.85 9.35 -11.00
CA PRO A 563 -32.28 8.48 -9.97
C PRO A 563 -32.98 8.63 -8.62
N LYS A 564 -33.05 7.54 -7.86
CA LYS A 564 -33.82 7.44 -6.61
C LYS A 564 -32.90 7.62 -5.40
N VAL A 565 -33.36 8.36 -4.41
CA VAL A 565 -32.63 8.70 -3.20
C VAL A 565 -33.51 8.42 -1.99
N LEU A 566 -32.98 7.68 -1.03
CA LEU A 566 -33.62 7.47 0.27
C LEU A 566 -33.34 8.67 1.16
N TRP A 567 -34.37 9.41 1.51
CA TRP A 567 -34.28 10.48 2.49
C TRP A 567 -34.53 9.88 3.87
N ILE A 568 -33.58 10.07 4.77
CA ILE A 568 -33.65 9.59 6.16
C ILE A 568 -33.58 10.81 7.06
N THR A 569 -34.70 11.13 7.69
CA THR A 569 -34.82 12.23 8.64
C THR A 569 -34.66 11.68 10.05
N SER A 570 -33.55 12.04 10.71
CA SER A 570 -33.25 11.70 12.10
C SER A 570 -33.61 12.87 13.01
N LYS A 571 -34.39 12.62 14.09
CA LYS A 571 -34.83 13.63 15.04
C LYS A 571 -34.37 13.30 16.47
N VAL A 572 -33.74 14.26 17.15
CA VAL A 572 -33.37 14.21 18.57
C VAL A 572 -33.90 15.47 19.24
N GLY A 573 -34.91 15.32 20.12
CA GLY A 573 -35.63 16.47 20.68
C GLY A 573 -36.25 17.33 19.57
N THR A 574 -35.91 18.61 19.54
CA THR A 574 -36.37 19.58 18.51
C THR A 574 -35.47 19.59 17.26
N LYS A 575 -34.27 19.01 17.33
CA LYS A 575 -33.32 19.02 16.20
C LYS A 575 -33.65 17.90 15.23
N SER A 576 -33.72 18.25 13.94
CA SER A 576 -33.99 17.32 12.85
C SER A 576 -32.94 17.48 11.75
N VAL A 577 -32.39 16.36 11.26
CA VAL A 577 -31.41 16.34 10.18
C VAL A 577 -31.87 15.33 9.15
N THR A 578 -31.93 15.73 7.88
CA THR A 578 -32.29 14.83 6.78
C THR A 578 -31.08 14.49 5.93
N LYS A 579 -30.78 13.20 5.84
CA LYS A 579 -29.72 12.67 4.99
C LYS A 579 -30.29 12.12 3.70
N LYS A 580 -29.63 12.46 2.59
CA LYS A 580 -29.93 11.98 1.25
C LYS A 580 -29.00 10.82 0.94
N VAL A 581 -29.55 9.62 0.89
CA VAL A 581 -28.78 8.39 0.71
C VAL A 581 -29.08 7.82 -0.67
N PRO A 582 -28.14 7.89 -1.63
CA PRO A 582 -28.36 7.38 -2.98
C PRO A 582 -28.52 5.86 -2.95
N LEU A 583 -29.65 5.37 -3.45
CA LEU A 583 -29.91 3.93 -3.55
C LEU A 583 -29.29 3.42 -4.84
N TYR A 584 -28.13 2.76 -4.72
CA TYR A 584 -27.59 1.94 -5.81
C TYR A 584 -28.46 0.70 -5.89
N LEU A 585 -29.51 0.78 -6.69
CA LEU A 585 -30.11 -0.43 -7.22
C LEU A 585 -29.07 -0.96 -8.20
N PHE A 586 -28.45 -2.08 -7.83
CA PHE A 586 -27.40 -2.76 -8.59
C PHE A 586 -27.74 -2.87 -10.08
#